data_AF-A0A075G010-F1
#
_entry.id   AF-A0A075G010-F1
#
_cell.length_a   1.000
_cell.length_b   1.000
_cell.length_c   1.000
_cell.angle_alpha   90.00
_cell.angle_beta   90.00
_cell.angle_gamma   90.00
#
_symmetry.space_group_name_H-M   'P 1'
#
loop_
_entity.id
_entity.type
_entity.pdbx_description
1 polymer ?
#
loop_
_entity_poly.entity_id
_entity_poly.type
_entity_poly.pdbx_seq_one_letter_code
_entity_poly.pdbx_strand_id
1 'polypeptide(L)'
;MLNESRFSKTVIDIDKRSFTIQILLFDNGSFVSITEGQEKIGGLTASIGTNTIPITTSIIPAKSESLFLKLISEQLSSIITGINIISAFIPKELENKTAKTLIAKIKEIVEK
;
A
#
# COMPACT_ATOMS: atom_id res chain seq x y z
N MET A 1 0.73 27.22 -10.02
CA MET A 1 -0.01 26.06 -9.44
C MET A 1 0.75 25.64 -8.20
N LEU A 2 0.07 25.53 -7.05
CA LEU A 2 0.70 25.06 -5.81
C LEU A 2 1.31 23.69 -6.07
N ASN A 3 2.60 23.54 -5.75
CA ASN A 3 3.34 22.29 -5.85
C ASN A 3 2.91 21.42 -4.66
N GLU A 4 1.72 20.81 -4.72
CA GLU A 4 1.33 19.83 -3.71
C GLU A 4 2.32 18.66 -3.80
N SER A 5 2.95 18.35 -2.67
CA SER A 5 3.91 17.25 -2.60
C SER A 5 3.20 15.95 -2.95
N ARG A 6 3.48 15.41 -4.14
CA ARG A 6 2.98 14.08 -4.57
C ARG A 6 3.57 12.94 -3.73
N PHE A 7 4.57 13.23 -2.90
CA PHE A 7 5.17 12.28 -1.98
C PHE A 7 4.68 12.55 -0.55
N SER A 8 4.27 11.47 0.13
CA SER A 8 3.94 11.45 1.55
C SER A 8 4.71 10.35 2.26
N LYS A 9 5.24 10.65 3.45
CA LYS A 9 5.86 9.67 4.35
C LYS A 9 5.28 9.82 5.73
N THR A 10 4.82 8.72 6.32
CA THR A 10 4.35 8.69 7.70
C THR A 10 4.85 7.45 8.42
N VAL A 11 4.97 7.56 9.74
CA VAL A 11 5.27 6.43 10.62
C VAL A 11 4.06 6.23 11.52
N ILE A 12 3.59 4.99 11.61
CA ILE A 12 2.49 4.62 12.50
C ILE A 12 2.91 3.50 13.44
N ASP A 13 2.61 3.69 14.72
CA ASP A 13 2.83 2.68 15.75
C ASP A 13 1.53 1.94 16.05
N ILE A 14 1.54 0.61 15.90
CA ILE A 14 0.41 -0.27 16.18
C ILE A 14 0.90 -1.41 17.07
N ASP A 15 0.35 -1.53 18.28
CA ASP A 15 0.60 -2.65 19.19
C ASP A 15 2.11 -2.99 19.35
N LYS A 16 2.94 -1.95 19.57
CA LYS A 16 4.42 -1.99 19.70
C LYS A 16 5.20 -2.32 18.43
N ARG A 17 4.56 -2.31 17.26
CA ARG A 17 5.19 -2.42 15.95
C ARG A 17 5.15 -1.06 15.26
N SER A 18 6.27 -0.64 14.68
CA SER A 18 6.39 0.61 13.93
C SER A 18 6.40 0.32 12.44
N PHE A 19 5.50 0.96 11.71
CA PHE A 19 5.38 0.84 10.26
C PHE A 19 5.66 2.17 9.58
N THR A 20 6.55 2.16 8.61
CA THR A 20 6.78 3.31 7.72
C THR A 20 5.96 3.11 6.46
N ILE A 21 5.11 4.09 6.15
CA ILE A 21 4.31 4.17 4.94
C ILE A 21 4.87 5.30 4.09
N GLN A 22 5.18 5.00 2.83
CA GLN A 22 5.58 5.98 1.83
C GLN A 22 4.65 5.86 0.63
N ILE A 23 4.11 6.99 0.19
CA ILE A 23 3.17 7.06 -0.93
C ILE A 23 3.69 8.07 -1.93
N LEU A 24 3.74 7.68 -3.19
CA LEU A 24 4.04 8.54 -4.31
C LEU A 24 2.84 8.52 -5.28
N LEU A 25 2.21 9.67 -5.47
CA LEU A 25 1.04 9.84 -6.32
C LEU A 25 1.45 10.22 -7.75
N PHE A 26 0.69 9.69 -8.70
CA PHE A 26 0.77 9.98 -10.12
C PHE A 26 -0.63 10.35 -10.61
N ASP A 27 -0.72 11.05 -11.74
CA ASP A 27 -2.03 11.47 -12.29
C ASP A 27 -2.92 10.26 -12.68
N ASN A 28 -2.32 9.08 -12.87
CA ASN A 28 -3.01 7.84 -13.23
C ASN A 28 -2.84 6.71 -12.20
N GLY A 29 -2.34 7.00 -10.98
CA GLY A 29 -2.00 5.92 -10.07
C GLY A 29 -1.21 6.30 -8.81
N SER A 30 -0.72 5.28 -8.13
CA SER A 30 0.17 5.46 -6.98
C SER A 30 1.18 4.32 -6.81
N PHE A 31 2.28 4.66 -6.15
CA PHE A 31 3.21 3.69 -5.57
C PHE A 31 3.14 3.79 -4.04
N VAL A 32 2.85 2.68 -3.37
CA VAL A 32 2.77 2.58 -1.91
C VAL A 32 3.81 1.60 -1.40
N SER A 33 4.66 2.04 -0.48
CA SER A 33 5.63 1.21 0.24
C SER A 33 5.24 1.13 1.70
N ILE A 34 5.18 -0.09 2.23
CA ILE A 34 4.83 -0.41 3.61
C ILE A 34 5.98 -1.23 4.18
N THR A 35 6.64 -0.72 5.22
CA THR A 35 7.82 -1.39 5.78
C THR A 35 7.74 -1.45 7.29
N GLU A 36 8.10 -2.59 7.87
CA GLU A 36 8.24 -2.77 9.32
C GLU A 36 9.73 -2.78 9.68
N GLY A 37 10.15 -1.81 10.51
CA GLY A 37 11.53 -1.65 10.93
C GLY A 37 12.45 -1.05 9.85
N GLN A 38 12.93 -1.86 8.90
CA GLN A 38 13.85 -1.40 7.86
C GLN A 38 13.10 -1.03 6.57
N GLU A 39 13.40 0.14 6.02
CA GLU A 39 12.83 0.63 4.74
C GLU A 39 13.40 -0.18 3.56
N LYS A 40 12.79 -1.35 3.30
CA LYS A 40 13.16 -2.28 2.23
C LYS A 40 11.98 -2.54 1.30
N ILE A 41 12.28 -2.77 0.03
CA ILE A 41 11.30 -3.35 -0.90
C ILE A 41 11.07 -4.81 -0.50
N GLY A 42 9.81 -5.18 -0.30
CA GLY A 42 9.40 -6.54 0.03
C GLY A 42 8.61 -7.20 -1.10
N GLY A 43 7.56 -7.95 -0.76
CA GLY A 43 6.61 -8.44 -1.76
C GLY A 43 6.03 -7.27 -2.53
N LEU A 44 5.78 -7.45 -3.83
CA LEU A 44 5.37 -6.39 -4.74
C LEU A 44 4.19 -6.85 -5.58
N THR A 45 3.08 -6.12 -5.49
CA THR A 45 1.85 -6.39 -6.23
C THR A 45 1.48 -5.15 -7.03
N ALA A 46 1.02 -5.33 -8.26
CA ALA A 46 0.41 -4.28 -9.05
C ALA A 46 -1.06 -4.61 -9.32
N SER A 47 -1.94 -3.62 -9.17
CA SER A 47 -3.35 -3.71 -9.53
C SER A 47 -3.74 -2.55 -10.43
N ILE A 48 -4.62 -2.82 -11.38
CA ILE A 48 -5.21 -1.81 -12.26
C ILE A 48 -6.71 -1.80 -12.02
N GLY A 49 -7.23 -0.65 -11.58
CA GLY A 49 -8.64 -0.42 -11.43
C GLY A 49 -9.29 -0.42 -12.81
N THR A 50 -10.23 -1.33 -13.03
CA THR A 50 -11.08 -1.33 -14.22
C THR A 50 -12.53 -1.05 -13.78
N ASN A 51 -13.43 -0.75 -14.72
CA ASN A 51 -14.84 -0.49 -14.42
C ASN A 51 -15.60 -1.67 -13.79
N THR A 52 -14.96 -2.84 -13.65
CA THR A 52 -15.57 -4.04 -13.04
C THR A 52 -14.76 -4.48 -11.83
N ILE A 53 -13.74 -5.31 -12.05
CA ILE A 53 -12.90 -5.93 -11.03
C ILE A 53 -11.45 -5.55 -11.32
N PRO A 54 -10.69 -5.08 -10.32
CA PRO A 54 -9.27 -4.83 -10.50
C PRO A 54 -8.52 -6.04 -11.04
N ILE A 55 -7.63 -5.80 -12.01
CA ILE A 55 -6.71 -6.82 -12.49
C ILE A 55 -5.45 -6.72 -11.62
N THR A 56 -5.12 -7.81 -10.91
CA THR A 56 -4.02 -7.83 -9.94
C THR A 56 -2.98 -8.87 -10.29
N THR A 57 -1.70 -8.50 -10.24
CA THR A 57 -0.56 -9.40 -10.46
C THR A 57 0.51 -9.23 -9.39
N SER A 58 1.06 -10.36 -8.93
CA SER A 58 2.21 -10.37 -8.02
C SER A 58 3.49 -10.34 -8.86
N ILE A 59 4.28 -9.27 -8.71
CA ILE A 59 5.57 -9.09 -9.42
C ILE A 59 6.70 -9.74 -8.63
N ILE A 60 6.77 -9.46 -7.32
CA ILE A 60 7.70 -10.10 -6.40
C ILE A 60 6.85 -10.86 -5.38
N PRO A 61 6.96 -12.19 -5.30
CA PRO A 61 6.18 -12.97 -4.35
C PRO A 61 6.51 -12.54 -2.92
N ALA A 62 5.48 -12.28 -2.13
CA ALA A 62 5.64 -11.94 -0.74
C ALA A 62 6.04 -13.20 0.05
N LYS A 63 7.06 -13.09 0.91
CA LYS A 63 7.45 -14.19 1.81
C LYS A 63 6.39 -14.45 2.90
N SER A 64 5.62 -13.43 3.22
CA SER A 64 4.52 -13.38 4.19
C SER A 64 3.46 -12.39 3.66
N GLU A 65 2.22 -12.46 4.13
CA GLU A 65 1.21 -11.40 3.89
C GLU A 65 0.78 -11.17 2.42
N SER A 66 0.84 -12.21 1.58
CA SER A 66 0.38 -12.13 0.18
C SER A 66 -1.09 -11.71 0.04
N LEU A 67 -1.94 -12.15 0.98
CA LEU A 67 -3.35 -11.76 1.03
C LEU A 67 -3.52 -10.27 1.34
N PHE A 68 -2.79 -9.75 2.34
CA PHE A 68 -2.82 -8.33 2.68
C PHE A 68 -2.42 -7.46 1.48
N LEU A 69 -1.30 -7.80 0.83
CA LEU A 69 -0.83 -7.10 -0.37
C LEU A 69 -1.87 -7.10 -1.49
N LYS A 70 -2.50 -8.25 -1.76
CA LYS A 70 -3.56 -8.34 -2.76
C LYS A 70 -4.74 -7.45 -2.41
N LEU A 71 -5.24 -7.54 -1.18
CA LEU A 71 -6.42 -6.80 -0.71
C LEU A 71 -6.21 -5.28 -0.80
N ILE A 72 -5.08 -4.77 -0.32
CA ILE A 72 -4.82 -3.33 -0.37
C ILE A 72 -4.61 -2.84 -1.81
N SER A 73 -3.98 -3.65 -2.66
CA SER A 73 -3.73 -3.31 -4.07
C SER A 73 -5.04 -3.21 -4.86
N GLU A 74 -5.93 -4.19 -4.69
CA GLU A 74 -7.27 -4.16 -5.27
C GLU A 74 -8.05 -2.93 -4.77
N GLN A 75 -8.05 -2.69 -3.45
CA GLN A 75 -8.84 -1.62 -2.87
C GLN A 75 -8.40 -0.22 -3.30
N LEU A 76 -7.09 0.06 -3.36
CA LEU A 76 -6.59 1.35 -3.85
C LEU A 76 -6.83 1.53 -5.35
N SER A 77 -6.72 0.45 -6.13
CA SER A 77 -6.99 0.50 -7.57
C SER A 77 -8.45 0.80 -7.90
N SER A 78 -9.39 0.32 -7.09
CA SER A 78 -10.81 0.70 -7.19
C SER A 78 -11.06 2.17 -6.81
N ILE A 79 -10.36 2.70 -5.81
CA ILE A 79 -10.52 4.10 -5.37
C ILE A 79 -9.98 5.07 -6.44
N ILE A 80 -8.76 4.84 -6.92
CA ILE A 80 -8.08 5.72 -7.87
C ILE A 80 -8.62 5.51 -9.30
N THR A 81 -9.29 4.40 -9.58
CA THR A 81 -9.65 3.97 -10.94
C THR A 81 -8.43 3.99 -11.86
N GLY A 82 -7.30 3.47 -11.36
CA GLY A 82 -5.99 3.62 -11.98
C GLY A 82 -4.99 2.54 -11.54
N ILE A 83 -3.72 2.78 -11.80
CA ILE A 83 -2.63 1.83 -11.55
C ILE A 83 -2.13 1.99 -10.12
N ASN A 84 -2.12 0.92 -9.34
CA ASN A 84 -1.51 0.91 -8.01
C ASN A 84 -0.43 -0.15 -7.93
N ILE A 85 0.72 0.26 -7.43
CA ILE A 85 1.85 -0.64 -7.17
C ILE A 85 2.11 -0.57 -5.66
N ILE A 86 2.06 -1.73 -5.00
CA ILE A 86 2.24 -1.81 -3.56
C ILE A 86 3.39 -2.75 -3.23
N SER A 87 4.37 -2.23 -2.50
CA SER A 87 5.40 -3.02 -1.85
C SER A 87 5.15 -3.16 -0.36
N ALA A 88 5.29 -4.36 0.18
CA ALA A 88 5.24 -4.59 1.62
C ALA A 88 6.40 -5.46 2.10
N PHE A 89 7.23 -4.91 2.99
CA PHE A 89 8.24 -5.63 3.74
C PHE A 89 7.82 -5.74 5.21
N ILE A 90 7.21 -6.88 5.56
CA ILE A 90 6.65 -7.11 6.89
C ILE A 90 7.15 -8.48 7.38
N PRO A 91 8.22 -8.52 8.19
CA PRO A 91 8.87 -9.77 8.59
C PRO A 91 8.01 -10.68 9.48
N LYS A 92 7.02 -10.13 10.18
CA LYS A 92 6.14 -10.87 11.09
C LYS A 92 4.70 -10.86 10.58
N GLU A 93 3.95 -11.92 10.85
CA GLU A 93 2.54 -12.00 10.46
C GLU A 93 1.75 -10.77 10.92
N LEU A 94 0.82 -10.31 10.09
CA LEU A 94 -0.08 -9.21 10.42
C LEU A 94 -1.33 -9.75 11.09
N GLU A 95 -1.56 -9.28 12.31
CA GLU A 95 -2.85 -9.43 12.95
C GLU A 95 -3.91 -8.64 12.17
N ASN A 96 -5.13 -9.19 12.09
CA ASN A 96 -6.23 -8.59 11.32
C ASN A 96 -6.53 -7.13 11.74
N LYS A 97 -6.42 -6.82 13.03
CA LYS A 97 -6.56 -5.46 13.57
C LYS A 97 -5.50 -4.50 12.99
N THR A 98 -4.24 -4.94 12.95
CA THR A 98 -3.11 -4.18 12.40
C THR A 98 -3.26 -3.97 10.90
N ALA A 99 -3.60 -5.02 10.16
CA ALA A 99 -3.85 -4.95 8.72
C ALA A 99 -4.97 -3.94 8.38
N LYS A 100 -6.10 -3.99 9.09
CA LYS A 100 -7.21 -3.03 8.90
C LYS A 100 -6.80 -1.59 9.19
N THR A 101 -6.01 -1.39 10.24
CA THR A 101 -5.51 -0.06 10.61
C THR A 101 -4.57 0.51 9.55
N LEU A 102 -3.65 -0.31 9.03
CA LEU A 102 -2.76 0.05 7.92
C LEU A 102 -3.54 0.45 6.67
N ILE A 103 -4.51 -0.38 6.25
CA ILE A 103 -5.36 -0.10 5.09
C ILE A 103 -6.09 1.23 5.25
N ALA A 104 -6.72 1.47 6.41
CA ALA A 104 -7.46 2.70 6.67
C ALA A 104 -6.55 3.94 6.59
N LYS A 105 -5.34 3.86 7.16
CA LYS A 105 -4.37 4.96 7.12
C LYS A 105 -3.84 5.25 5.73
N ILE A 106 -3.56 4.22 4.95
CA ILE A 106 -3.08 4.40 3.57
C ILE A 106 -4.16 5.06 2.71
N LYS A 107 -5.42 4.63 2.83
CA LYS A 107 -6.54 5.28 2.13
C LYS A 107 -6.67 6.74 2.48
N GLU A 108 -6.61 7.09 3.77
CA GLU A 108 -6.70 8.47 4.24
C GLU A 108 -5.66 9.38 3.56
N ILE A 109 -4.47 8.84 3.25
CA ILE A 109 -3.39 9.59 2.60
C ILE A 109 -3.59 9.64 1.08
N VAL A 110 -4.12 8.59 0.47
CA VAL A 110 -4.37 8.52 -0.99
C VAL A 110 -5.58 9.34 -1.42
N GLU A 111 -6.60 9.47 -0.56
CA GLU A 111 -7.84 10.23 -0.83
C GLU A 111 -7.73 11.72 -0.48
N LYS A 112 -6.62 12.15 0.14
CA LYS A 112 -6.34 13.56 0.46
C LYS A 112 -5.89 14.32 -0.78
#